data_AF-A0A1V6UEN5-F1
#
_entry.id   AF-A0A1V6UEN5-F1
#
_cell.length_a   1.000
_cell.length_b   1.000
_cell.length_c   1.000
_cell.angle_alpha   90.00
_cell.angle_beta   90.00
_cell.angle_gamma   90.00
#
_symmetry.space_group_name_H-M   'P 1'
#
loop_
_entity.id
_entity.type
_entity.pdbx_description
1 polymer ?
#
loop_
_entity_poly.entity_id
_entity_poly.type
_entity_poly.pdbx_seq_one_letter_code
_entity_poly.pdbx_strand_id
1 'polypeptide(L)'
;MVSFSSLFVAACAAVSAFALPNDLEKRQSITTSQQGTNNGYFYSFWTNGGGSVSYTNGASGQYSVSWTNCGSFTSGKGWATGSARNINFSGSFNPSGNAYLAVYGWTTSPLIEYYIMESYGEYNPGGSMTYKGTVTSDGSVYDIYTHKQVNQPSISGTATFDQYWSIRRNKRSSGTVTTANHFNAWASLGMNLGSTHNYQIVNTEGYQSSGSSTITVS
;
A
#
# COMPACT_ATOMS: atom_id res chain seq x y z
N MET A 1 -82.31 20.74 24.73
CA MET A 1 -81.86 20.31 23.39
C MET A 1 -80.45 20.82 23.18
N VAL A 2 -79.62 19.96 22.57
CA VAL A 2 -78.29 20.17 21.99
C VAL A 2 -77.06 20.15 22.93
N SER A 3 -76.18 19.23 22.53
CA SER A 3 -74.92 18.71 23.04
C SER A 3 -73.67 19.51 22.59
N PHE A 4 -72.49 18.99 22.98
CA PHE A 4 -71.12 19.18 22.45
C PHE A 4 -70.30 20.30 23.11
N SER A 5 -68.98 20.22 23.35
CA SER A 5 -68.01 19.12 23.37
C SER A 5 -66.71 19.65 23.96
N SER A 6 -65.91 18.75 24.54
CA SER A 6 -64.57 18.97 25.09
C SER A 6 -63.54 19.41 24.04
N LEU A 7 -62.58 20.27 24.43
CA LEU A 7 -61.31 20.44 23.74
C LEU A 7 -60.15 20.52 24.74
N PHE A 8 -59.44 19.41 24.91
CA PHE A 8 -58.12 19.36 25.54
C PHE A 8 -57.10 19.91 24.54
N VAL A 9 -56.37 20.96 24.92
CA VAL A 9 -55.23 21.47 24.14
C VAL A 9 -53.98 20.76 24.62
N ALA A 10 -53.44 19.86 23.80
CA ALA A 10 -52.13 19.27 23.98
C ALA A 10 -51.08 20.17 23.32
N ALA A 11 -50.17 20.74 24.11
CA ALA A 11 -49.05 21.52 23.61
C ALA A 11 -47.88 20.60 23.25
N CYS A 12 -47.62 20.43 21.95
CA CYS A 12 -46.41 19.75 21.45
C CYS A 12 -45.23 20.73 21.48
N ALA A 13 -44.22 20.46 22.30
CA ALA A 13 -42.92 21.13 22.21
C ALA A 13 -42.12 20.52 21.04
N ALA A 14 -41.95 21.29 19.97
CA ALA A 14 -41.05 20.92 18.87
C ALA A 14 -39.60 21.24 19.26
N VAL A 15 -38.79 20.21 19.49
CA VAL A 15 -37.35 20.34 19.65
C VAL A 15 -36.72 20.46 18.27
N SER A 16 -36.29 21.66 17.89
CA SER A 16 -35.50 21.88 16.68
C SER A 16 -34.07 21.41 16.91
N ALA A 17 -33.74 20.21 16.44
CA ALA A 17 -32.36 19.75 16.34
C ALA A 17 -31.67 20.49 15.19
N PHE A 18 -30.69 21.34 15.50
CA PHE A 18 -29.77 21.88 14.50
C PHE A 18 -28.87 20.74 14.01
N ALA A 19 -29.16 20.21 12.82
CA ALA A 19 -28.23 19.36 12.11
C ALA A 19 -27.09 20.24 11.59
N LEU A 20 -25.91 20.11 12.19
CA LEU A 20 -24.67 20.64 11.62
C LEU A 20 -24.44 19.95 10.27
N PRO A 21 -24.00 20.66 9.22
CA PRO A 21 -23.59 20.02 7.98
C PRO A 21 -22.36 19.16 8.28
N ASN A 22 -22.54 17.85 8.32
CA ASN A 22 -21.44 16.93 8.12
C ASN A 22 -21.01 17.08 6.66
N ASP A 23 -19.96 17.85 6.41
CA ASP A 23 -19.21 17.74 5.17
C ASP A 23 -18.66 16.31 5.10
N LEU A 24 -19.46 15.43 4.49
CA LEU A 24 -18.97 14.18 3.91
C LEU A 24 -17.97 14.60 2.83
N GLU A 25 -16.70 14.78 3.20
CA GLU A 25 -15.63 14.85 2.21
C GLU A 25 -15.74 13.58 1.37
N LYS A 26 -16.26 13.75 0.15
CA LYS A 26 -16.36 12.68 -0.82
C LYS A 26 -14.95 12.15 -0.99
N ARG A 27 -14.71 10.93 -0.54
CA ARG A 27 -13.42 10.24 -0.63
C ARG A 27 -12.96 10.31 -2.09
N GLN A 28 -12.05 11.24 -2.41
CA GLN A 28 -11.69 11.51 -3.80
C GLN A 28 -10.81 10.38 -4.30
N SER A 29 -11.22 9.78 -5.42
CA SER A 29 -10.40 8.83 -6.14
C SER A 29 -9.32 9.58 -6.93
N ILE A 30 -8.07 9.20 -6.70
CA ILE A 30 -6.88 9.69 -7.37
C ILE A 30 -6.58 8.74 -8.54
N THR A 31 -6.51 9.29 -9.75
CA THR A 31 -6.29 8.53 -10.99
C THR A 31 -4.99 8.91 -11.72
N THR A 32 -4.28 9.92 -11.23
CA THR A 32 -2.97 10.35 -11.72
C THR A 32 -1.92 10.24 -10.61
N SER A 33 -0.65 10.11 -11.00
CA SER A 33 0.46 9.97 -10.05
C SER A 33 0.51 11.14 -9.07
N GLN A 34 0.53 10.82 -7.77
CA GLN A 34 0.54 11.79 -6.69
C GLN A 34 1.12 11.17 -5.41
N GLN A 35 1.84 11.99 -4.64
CA GLN A 35 2.26 11.68 -3.28
C GLN A 35 1.70 12.73 -2.32
N GLY A 36 1.64 12.38 -1.04
CA GLY A 36 1.21 13.33 -0.02
C GLY A 36 1.06 12.69 1.35
N THR A 37 0.31 13.36 2.21
CA THR A 37 -0.09 12.82 3.51
C THR A 37 -1.60 12.78 3.61
N ASN A 38 -2.14 11.74 4.25
CA ASN A 38 -3.55 11.60 4.51
C ASN A 38 -3.76 10.88 5.84
N ASN A 39 -4.53 11.48 6.75
CA ASN A 39 -4.85 10.91 8.06
C ASN A 39 -3.61 10.46 8.86
N GLY A 40 -2.51 11.24 8.77
CA GLY A 40 -1.26 10.98 9.49
C GLY A 40 -0.29 10.00 8.80
N TYR A 41 -0.66 9.42 7.65
CA TYR A 41 0.20 8.52 6.88
C TYR A 41 0.69 9.19 5.60
N PHE A 42 1.93 8.91 5.22
CA PHE A 42 2.40 9.19 3.87
C PHE A 42 1.71 8.25 2.89
N TYR A 43 1.40 8.73 1.69
CA TYR A 43 0.99 7.87 0.58
C TYR A 43 1.81 8.19 -0.68
N SER A 44 2.00 7.15 -1.48
CA SER A 44 2.51 7.29 -2.84
C SER A 44 1.61 6.51 -3.79
N PHE A 45 1.20 7.16 -4.87
CA PHE A 45 0.55 6.55 -6.01
C PHE A 45 1.28 6.98 -7.27
N TRP A 46 1.74 6.01 -8.04
CA TRP A 46 2.36 6.22 -9.35
C TRP A 46 1.69 5.28 -10.36
N THR A 47 1.41 5.80 -11.55
CA THR A 47 0.93 5.02 -12.69
C THR A 47 1.57 5.55 -13.97
N ASN A 48 1.82 4.65 -14.93
CA ASN A 48 2.25 5.03 -16.27
C ASN A 48 1.08 5.44 -17.19
N GLY A 49 -0.16 5.46 -16.67
CA GLY A 49 -1.36 5.86 -17.41
C GLY A 49 -1.98 4.77 -18.29
N GLY A 50 -1.42 3.56 -18.31
CA GLY A 50 -2.02 2.43 -19.02
C GLY A 50 -3.27 1.90 -18.29
N GLY A 51 -4.36 1.70 -19.03
CA GLY A 51 -5.62 1.20 -18.49
C GLY A 51 -6.30 2.16 -17.51
N SER A 52 -7.08 1.60 -16.58
CA SER A 52 -7.71 2.38 -15.50
C SER A 52 -7.16 1.94 -14.15
N VAL A 53 -6.69 2.90 -13.35
CA VAL A 53 -6.26 2.69 -11.96
C VAL A 53 -6.88 3.80 -11.11
N SER A 54 -7.63 3.40 -10.08
CA SER A 54 -8.29 4.30 -9.15
C SER A 54 -7.80 4.01 -7.75
N TYR A 55 -6.95 4.90 -7.23
CA TYR A 55 -6.46 4.86 -5.86
C TYR A 55 -7.33 5.74 -4.97
N THR A 56 -7.68 5.29 -3.77
CA THR A 56 -8.51 6.07 -2.84
C THR A 56 -7.93 5.96 -1.43
N ASN A 57 -7.63 7.12 -0.85
CA ASN A 57 -7.20 7.23 0.54
C ASN A 57 -8.40 6.97 1.49
N GLY A 58 -8.23 6.04 2.43
CA GLY A 58 -9.21 5.78 3.49
C GLY A 58 -8.82 6.37 4.86
N ALA A 59 -9.60 6.01 5.88
CA ALA A 59 -9.35 6.43 7.27
C ALA A 59 -8.00 5.88 7.77
N SER A 60 -7.27 6.66 8.57
CA SER A 60 -5.97 6.28 9.14
C SER A 60 -5.02 5.72 8.05
N GLY A 61 -4.39 4.56 8.28
CA GLY A 61 -3.52 3.92 7.30
C GLY A 61 -4.23 3.12 6.20
N GLN A 62 -5.55 3.22 6.06
CA GLN A 62 -6.30 2.54 5.01
C GLN A 62 -6.10 3.22 3.65
N TYR A 63 -5.90 2.41 2.61
CA TYR A 63 -6.12 2.79 1.21
C TYR A 63 -6.83 1.66 0.47
N SER A 64 -7.43 1.98 -0.66
CA SER A 64 -7.95 1.01 -1.62
C SER A 64 -7.51 1.36 -3.03
N VAL A 65 -7.22 0.36 -3.85
CA VAL A 65 -6.97 0.54 -5.28
C VAL A 65 -7.78 -0.46 -6.08
N SER A 66 -8.38 0.01 -7.16
CA SER A 66 -9.07 -0.78 -8.18
C SER A 66 -8.37 -0.53 -9.50
N TRP A 67 -8.05 -1.60 -10.24
CA TRP A 67 -7.41 -1.47 -11.54
C TRP A 67 -8.00 -2.42 -12.58
N THR A 68 -7.98 -1.98 -13.84
CA THR A 68 -8.48 -2.75 -14.98
C THR A 68 -7.56 -2.54 -16.16
N ASN A 69 -7.02 -3.64 -16.70
CA ASN A 69 -6.09 -3.69 -17.82
C ASN A 69 -4.97 -2.64 -17.67
N CYS A 70 -4.42 -2.51 -16.45
CA CYS A 70 -3.43 -1.49 -16.16
C CYS A 70 -2.15 -1.72 -16.97
N GLY A 71 -1.40 -0.66 -17.26
CA GLY A 71 -0.04 -0.78 -17.76
C GLY A 71 0.90 -1.22 -16.65
N SER A 72 1.29 -0.26 -15.81
CA SER A 72 2.00 -0.48 -14.55
C SER A 72 1.65 0.61 -13.55
N PHE A 73 1.51 0.24 -12.28
CA PHE A 73 1.32 1.19 -11.19
C PHE A 73 1.89 0.66 -9.86
N THR A 74 2.25 1.57 -8.96
CA THR A 74 2.54 1.29 -7.54
C THR A 74 1.69 2.21 -6.67
N SER A 75 1.19 1.71 -5.55
CA SER A 75 0.26 2.46 -4.71
C SER A 75 0.25 1.98 -3.27
N GLY A 76 0.27 2.90 -2.30
CA GLY A 76 0.20 2.49 -0.91
C GLY A 76 0.33 3.59 0.10
N LYS A 77 0.20 3.20 1.38
CA LYS A 77 0.40 4.07 2.55
C LYS A 77 1.54 3.58 3.43
N GLY A 78 2.11 4.50 4.18
CA GLY A 78 3.18 4.23 5.15
C GLY A 78 3.80 5.53 5.62
N TRP A 79 5.11 5.68 5.39
CA TRP A 79 5.91 6.77 5.95
C TRP A 79 6.82 7.41 4.91
N ALA A 80 6.98 8.73 5.02
CA ALA A 80 7.82 9.52 4.11
C ALA A 80 9.32 9.21 4.24
N THR A 81 9.73 8.67 5.40
CA THR A 81 11.08 8.18 5.64
C THR A 81 10.96 6.78 6.24
N GLY A 82 11.53 5.80 5.55
CA GLY A 82 11.63 4.41 5.99
C GLY A 82 12.57 4.24 7.18
N SER A 83 12.42 3.13 7.88
CA SER A 83 13.38 2.67 8.88
C SER A 83 13.20 1.17 9.10
N ALA A 84 14.02 0.59 9.97
CA ALA A 84 13.88 -0.78 10.45
C ALA A 84 12.71 -0.94 11.46
N ARG A 85 11.50 -0.53 11.08
CA ARG A 85 10.29 -0.61 11.92
C ARG A 85 9.51 -1.90 11.71
N ASN A 86 8.71 -2.27 12.70
CA ASN A 86 7.69 -3.29 12.53
C ASN A 86 6.47 -2.65 11.85
N ILE A 87 6.02 -3.23 10.75
CA ILE A 87 4.87 -2.72 9.98
C ILE A 87 3.75 -3.73 10.13
N ASN A 88 2.63 -3.32 10.73
CA ASN A 88 1.43 -4.14 10.72
C ASN A 88 0.55 -3.74 9.55
N PHE A 89 -0.05 -4.73 8.91
CA PHE A 89 -1.03 -4.48 7.86
C PHE A 89 -2.13 -5.53 7.88
N SER A 90 -3.29 -5.17 7.34
CA SER A 90 -4.40 -6.10 7.14
C SER A 90 -5.27 -5.67 5.97
N GLY A 91 -5.94 -6.61 5.35
CA GLY A 91 -6.88 -6.32 4.29
C GLY A 91 -7.05 -7.42 3.26
N SER A 92 -7.55 -7.03 2.09
CA SER A 92 -7.78 -7.90 0.95
C SER A 92 -6.89 -7.51 -0.23
N PHE A 93 -6.46 -8.52 -0.99
CA PHE A 93 -5.67 -8.37 -2.20
C PHE A 93 -6.14 -9.42 -3.20
N ASN A 94 -6.89 -8.97 -4.20
CA ASN A 94 -7.63 -9.80 -5.16
C ASN A 94 -7.18 -9.47 -6.59
N PRO A 95 -5.97 -9.86 -7.00
CA PRO A 95 -5.50 -9.65 -8.35
C PRO A 95 -6.08 -10.68 -9.33
N SER A 96 -6.19 -10.27 -10.59
CA SER A 96 -6.41 -11.11 -11.76
C SER A 96 -5.26 -10.85 -12.73
N GLY A 97 -4.26 -11.73 -12.73
CA GLY A 97 -2.98 -11.56 -13.43
C GLY A 97 -1.82 -11.16 -12.54
N ASN A 98 -0.86 -10.41 -13.09
CA ASN A 98 0.36 -10.02 -12.38
C ASN A 98 0.17 -8.79 -11.49
N ALA A 99 0.38 -8.98 -10.19
CA ALA A 99 0.29 -7.93 -9.18
C ALA A 99 1.01 -8.38 -7.91
N TYR A 100 1.45 -7.44 -7.09
CA TYR A 100 2.19 -7.69 -5.85
C TYR A 100 1.59 -6.93 -4.67
N LEU A 101 1.69 -7.55 -3.49
CA LEU A 101 1.46 -6.92 -2.19
C LEU A 101 2.75 -7.04 -1.38
N ALA A 102 3.38 -5.91 -1.07
CA ALA A 102 4.69 -5.90 -0.43
C ALA A 102 4.88 -4.70 0.49
N VAL A 103 5.71 -4.83 1.52
CA VAL A 103 6.40 -3.65 2.05
C VAL A 103 7.44 -3.23 1.01
N TYR A 104 7.38 -1.98 0.61
CA TYR A 104 8.12 -1.41 -0.52
C TYR A 104 8.76 -0.10 -0.11
N GLY A 105 9.97 0.17 -0.57
CA GLY A 105 10.58 1.47 -0.38
C GLY A 105 11.91 1.61 -1.09
N TRP A 106 12.54 2.75 -0.82
CA TRP A 106 13.79 3.12 -1.44
C TRP A 106 14.84 3.57 -0.42
N THR A 107 16.09 3.42 -0.79
CA THR A 107 17.21 4.12 -0.15
C THR A 107 18.04 4.85 -1.18
N THR A 108 18.82 5.84 -0.75
CA THR A 108 19.83 6.52 -1.56
C THR A 108 21.22 6.36 -0.94
N SER A 109 22.24 6.50 -1.79
CA SER A 109 23.65 6.29 -1.43
C SER A 109 23.95 4.91 -0.80
N PRO A 110 23.82 3.79 -1.55
CA PRO A 110 23.37 3.67 -2.95
C PRO A 110 21.86 3.78 -3.18
N LEU A 111 21.47 4.04 -4.44
CA LEU A 111 20.07 3.95 -4.88
C LEU A 111 19.64 2.49 -4.93
N ILE A 112 18.73 2.10 -4.04
CA ILE A 112 18.19 0.73 -3.94
C ILE A 112 16.67 0.83 -3.86
N GLU A 113 15.99 0.01 -4.64
CA GLU A 113 14.57 -0.28 -4.48
C GLU A 113 14.43 -1.61 -3.73
N TYR A 114 13.52 -1.72 -2.77
CA TYR A 114 13.39 -2.96 -2.02
C TYR A 114 11.94 -3.39 -1.81
N TYR A 115 11.76 -4.71 -1.75
CA TYR A 115 10.49 -5.39 -1.60
C TYR A 115 10.60 -6.48 -0.52
N ILE A 116 9.70 -6.45 0.45
CA ILE A 116 9.37 -7.59 1.30
C ILE A 116 7.96 -8.01 0.91
N MET A 117 7.88 -8.95 -0.03
CA MET A 117 6.65 -9.35 -0.71
C MET A 117 5.88 -10.39 0.09
N GLU A 118 4.66 -10.04 0.45
CA GLU A 118 3.77 -10.80 1.31
C GLU A 118 2.77 -11.66 0.51
N SER A 119 2.37 -11.18 -0.68
CA SER A 119 1.55 -11.91 -1.62
C SER A 119 1.80 -11.44 -3.06
N TYR A 120 1.39 -12.25 -4.02
CA TYR A 120 1.44 -11.94 -5.45
C TYR A 120 0.31 -12.66 -6.17
N GLY A 121 -0.03 -12.19 -7.37
CA GLY A 121 -1.00 -12.81 -8.26
C GLY A 121 -0.45 -14.08 -8.94
N GLU A 122 -0.56 -14.12 -10.26
CA GLU A 122 -0.21 -15.30 -11.06
C GLU A 122 1.30 -15.47 -11.29
N TYR A 123 2.07 -14.40 -11.14
CA TYR A 123 3.51 -14.38 -11.43
C TYR A 123 4.34 -14.18 -10.17
N ASN A 124 5.30 -15.08 -9.94
CA ASN A 124 6.34 -14.90 -8.93
C ASN A 124 7.61 -14.36 -9.63
N PRO A 125 8.07 -13.14 -9.31
CA PRO A 125 9.24 -12.55 -9.95
C PRO A 125 10.57 -13.25 -9.61
N GLY A 126 10.63 -14.08 -8.56
CA GLY A 126 11.85 -14.76 -8.12
C GLY A 126 12.57 -15.52 -9.24
N GLY A 127 11.84 -16.14 -10.16
CA GLY A 127 12.40 -16.95 -11.23
C GLY A 127 13.21 -16.18 -12.28
N SER A 128 13.09 -14.85 -12.35
CA SER A 128 13.84 -13.99 -13.27
C SER A 128 14.99 -13.21 -12.61
N MET A 129 15.23 -13.46 -11.32
CA MET A 129 16.20 -12.72 -10.50
C MET A 129 17.33 -13.63 -9.98
N THR A 130 18.39 -13.02 -9.48
CA THR A 130 19.51 -13.77 -8.88
C THR A 130 19.14 -14.18 -7.45
N TYR A 131 19.02 -15.48 -7.19
CA TYR A 131 18.79 -16.00 -5.84
C TYR A 131 20.02 -15.80 -4.94
N LYS A 132 19.78 -15.44 -3.68
CA LYS A 132 20.82 -15.07 -2.71
C LYS A 132 20.76 -15.87 -1.41
N GLY A 133 19.62 -16.44 -1.04
CA GLY A 133 19.45 -17.20 0.19
C GLY A 133 18.03 -17.13 0.72
N THR A 134 17.85 -17.37 2.01
CA THR A 134 16.54 -17.24 2.67
C THR A 134 16.64 -16.50 3.99
N VAL A 135 15.51 -15.98 4.48
CA VAL A 135 15.34 -15.51 5.85
C VAL A 135 14.03 -16.04 6.41
N THR A 136 14.02 -16.42 7.69
CA THR A 136 12.77 -16.72 8.40
C THR A 136 12.37 -15.52 9.23
N SER A 137 11.17 -14.99 8.99
CA SER A 137 10.59 -13.89 9.75
C SER A 137 9.08 -14.05 9.80
N ASP A 138 8.46 -13.61 10.90
CA ASP A 138 7.00 -13.46 11.01
C ASP A 138 6.22 -14.72 10.53
N GLY A 139 6.71 -15.90 10.93
CA GLY A 139 6.07 -17.19 10.69
C GLY A 139 6.19 -17.77 9.27
N SER A 140 7.10 -17.27 8.42
CA SER A 140 7.42 -17.96 7.16
C SER A 140 8.87 -17.77 6.74
N VAL A 141 9.27 -18.58 5.76
CA VAL A 141 10.50 -18.43 5.02
C VAL A 141 10.26 -17.49 3.85
N TYR A 142 11.21 -16.59 3.64
CA TYR A 142 11.29 -15.72 2.48
C TYR A 142 12.51 -16.11 1.66
N ASP A 143 12.31 -16.27 0.35
CA ASP A 143 13.41 -16.44 -0.60
C ASP A 143 13.96 -15.05 -0.97
N ILE A 144 15.27 -14.88 -0.87
CA ILE A 144 15.96 -13.59 -1.09
C ILE A 144 16.54 -13.55 -2.49
N TYR A 145 16.30 -12.45 -3.19
CA TYR A 145 16.80 -12.21 -4.55
C TYR A 145 17.38 -10.81 -4.71
N THR A 146 18.23 -10.66 -5.73
CA THR A 146 18.67 -9.37 -6.25
C THR A 146 18.49 -9.29 -7.77
N HIS A 147 18.20 -8.10 -8.26
CA HIS A 147 18.10 -7.79 -9.69
C HIS A 147 18.65 -6.40 -9.96
N LYS A 148 19.26 -6.18 -11.13
CA LYS A 148 19.76 -4.86 -11.54
C LYS A 148 18.84 -4.28 -12.59
N GLN A 149 18.18 -3.18 -12.26
CA GLN A 149 17.41 -2.38 -13.22
C GLN A 149 18.38 -1.46 -13.98
N VAL A 150 18.31 -1.45 -15.31
CA VAL A 150 19.18 -0.66 -16.18
C VAL A 150 18.37 0.41 -16.90
N ASN A 151 18.73 1.68 -16.70
CA ASN A 151 18.06 2.85 -17.28
C ASN A 151 16.54 2.86 -17.09
N GLN A 152 16.08 2.55 -15.87
CA GLN A 152 14.67 2.49 -15.51
C GLN A 152 14.24 3.72 -14.68
N PRO A 153 12.93 4.03 -14.64
CA PRO A 153 12.39 5.04 -13.74
C PRO A 153 12.71 4.74 -12.26
N SER A 154 13.01 5.79 -11.50
CA SER A 154 13.29 5.71 -10.06
C SER A 154 12.88 7.00 -9.35
N ILE A 155 13.04 7.04 -8.02
CA ILE A 155 12.89 8.27 -7.22
C ILE A 155 13.91 9.37 -7.55
N SER A 156 14.94 9.05 -8.33
CA SER A 156 15.98 9.98 -8.80
C SER A 156 15.93 10.20 -10.31
N GLY A 157 14.78 9.95 -10.96
CA GLY A 157 14.63 9.98 -12.42
C GLY A 157 15.11 8.66 -13.06
N THR A 158 15.47 8.69 -14.33
CA THR A 158 16.00 7.50 -15.03
C THR A 158 17.39 7.14 -14.49
N ALA A 159 17.54 5.92 -13.96
CA ALA A 159 18.78 5.47 -13.33
C ALA A 159 19.02 3.97 -13.53
N THR A 160 20.24 3.53 -13.20
CA THR A 160 20.57 2.12 -13.02
C THR A 160 20.75 1.85 -11.53
N PHE A 161 20.02 0.88 -10.98
CA PHE A 161 19.97 0.61 -9.54
C PHE A 161 19.72 -0.87 -9.26
N ASP A 162 20.04 -1.31 -8.04
CA ASP A 162 19.75 -2.67 -7.60
C ASP A 162 18.38 -2.72 -6.91
N GLN A 163 17.71 -3.86 -7.08
CA GLN A 163 16.48 -4.20 -6.38
C GLN A 163 16.73 -5.36 -5.42
N TYR A 164 16.30 -5.22 -4.17
CA TYR A 164 16.40 -6.28 -3.17
C TYR A 164 15.02 -6.85 -2.84
N TRP A 165 14.90 -8.17 -2.86
CA TRP A 165 13.63 -8.84 -2.69
C TRP A 165 13.72 -9.87 -1.57
N SER A 166 12.71 -9.88 -0.71
CA SER A 166 12.35 -11.03 0.13
C SER A 166 10.96 -11.49 -0.32
N ILE A 167 10.83 -12.72 -0.81
CA ILE A 167 9.57 -13.26 -1.35
C ILE A 167 9.03 -14.32 -0.41
N ARG A 168 7.88 -14.06 0.22
CA ARG A 168 7.26 -14.99 1.17
C ARG A 168 6.79 -16.26 0.45
N ARG A 169 7.13 -17.43 1.00
CA ARG A 169 6.66 -18.72 0.44
C ARG A 169 5.15 -18.94 0.66
N ASN A 170 4.66 -18.57 1.84
CA ASN A 170 3.24 -18.69 2.19
C ASN A 170 2.54 -17.33 2.06
N LYS A 171 1.85 -17.10 0.94
CA LYS A 171 1.14 -15.85 0.63
C LYS A 171 0.18 -15.45 1.75
N ARG A 172 0.13 -14.15 2.10
CA ARG A 172 -0.85 -13.57 3.03
C ARG A 172 -1.16 -12.11 2.71
N SER A 173 -2.31 -11.62 3.18
CA SER A 173 -2.73 -10.22 3.05
C SER A 173 -2.88 -9.51 4.40
N SER A 174 -2.37 -10.10 5.48
CA SER A 174 -2.35 -9.49 6.80
C SER A 174 -1.22 -10.04 7.66
N GLY A 175 -0.76 -9.25 8.63
CA GLY A 175 0.23 -9.62 9.62
C GLY A 175 1.24 -8.51 9.89
N THR A 176 2.30 -8.88 10.61
CA THR A 176 3.44 -8.00 10.90
C THR A 176 4.59 -8.32 9.95
N VAL A 177 5.26 -7.30 9.44
CA VAL A 177 6.55 -7.40 8.76
C VAL A 177 7.61 -6.74 9.64
N THR A 178 8.49 -7.56 10.21
CA THR A 178 9.63 -7.10 11.02
C THR A 178 10.77 -6.72 10.08
N THR A 179 10.74 -5.49 9.53
CA THR A 179 11.66 -5.08 8.43
C THR A 179 13.14 -5.23 8.79
N ALA A 180 13.50 -5.04 10.06
CA ALA A 180 14.85 -5.24 10.57
C ALA A 180 15.41 -6.65 10.25
N ASN A 181 14.58 -7.70 10.35
CA ASN A 181 15.01 -9.07 10.05
C ASN A 181 15.43 -9.21 8.59
N HIS A 182 14.67 -8.61 7.68
CA HIS A 182 14.97 -8.63 6.24
C HIS A 182 16.20 -7.81 5.91
N PHE A 183 16.31 -6.60 6.47
CA PHE A 183 17.44 -5.70 6.21
C PHE A 183 18.76 -6.32 6.71
N ASN A 184 18.74 -6.94 7.89
CA ASN A 184 19.90 -7.65 8.44
C ASN A 184 20.26 -8.88 7.60
N ALA A 185 19.27 -9.65 7.14
CA ALA A 185 19.51 -10.79 6.27
C ALA A 185 20.12 -10.38 4.93
N TRP A 186 19.61 -9.31 4.30
CA TRP A 186 20.19 -8.75 3.07
C TRP A 186 21.64 -8.31 3.29
N ALA A 187 21.93 -7.55 4.35
CA ALA A 187 23.28 -7.12 4.68
C ALA A 187 24.24 -8.31 4.87
N SER A 188 23.79 -9.39 5.54
CA SER A 188 24.59 -10.62 5.73
C SER A 188 24.93 -11.34 4.41
N LEU A 189 24.16 -11.08 3.34
CA LEU A 189 24.35 -11.63 2.00
C LEU A 189 25.09 -10.65 1.05
N GLY A 190 25.65 -9.57 1.61
CA GLY A 190 26.36 -8.52 0.88
C GLY A 190 25.44 -7.53 0.15
N MET A 191 24.15 -7.50 0.49
CA MET A 191 23.14 -6.61 -0.10
C MET A 191 22.85 -5.47 0.87
N ASN A 192 23.73 -4.47 0.89
CA ASN A 192 23.62 -3.34 1.81
C ASN A 192 22.62 -2.30 1.29
N LEU A 193 21.67 -1.93 2.13
CA LEU A 193 20.81 -0.77 1.86
C LEU A 193 21.64 0.53 1.87
N GLY A 194 21.10 1.55 1.21
CA GLY A 194 21.64 2.90 1.21
C GLY A 194 21.65 3.56 2.58
N SER A 195 22.56 4.52 2.76
CA SER A 195 22.72 5.23 4.04
C SER A 195 21.53 6.13 4.40
N THR A 196 20.72 6.51 3.42
CA THR A 196 19.55 7.37 3.62
C THR A 196 18.29 6.66 3.13
N HIS A 197 17.32 6.47 4.02
CA HIS A 197 16.00 5.97 3.63
C HIS A 197 15.17 7.07 2.96
N ASN A 198 14.48 6.71 1.88
CA ASN A 198 13.37 7.47 1.32
C ASN A 198 12.05 6.87 1.82
N TYR A 199 10.92 7.05 1.13
CA TYR A 199 9.63 6.54 1.59
C TYR A 199 9.61 5.01 1.75
N GLN A 200 8.71 4.55 2.61
CA GLN A 200 8.44 3.14 2.88
C GLN A 200 6.94 2.96 3.08
N ILE A 201 6.32 2.11 2.26
CA ILE A 201 4.86 1.90 2.22
C ILE A 201 4.52 0.42 2.18
N VAL A 202 3.30 0.06 2.58
CA VAL A 202 2.69 -1.20 2.14
C VAL A 202 2.05 -0.93 0.79
N ASN A 203 2.62 -1.54 -0.25
CA ASN A 203 2.36 -1.29 -1.66
C ASN A 203 1.48 -2.38 -2.26
N THR A 204 0.51 -1.95 -3.06
CA THR A 204 -0.13 -2.74 -4.11
C THR A 204 0.42 -2.27 -5.45
N GLU A 205 1.03 -3.20 -6.18
CA GLU A 205 1.55 -3.01 -7.53
C GLU A 205 0.79 -3.89 -8.50
N GLY A 206 0.55 -3.40 -9.72
CA GLY A 206 -0.05 -4.18 -10.80
C GLY A 206 0.68 -3.95 -12.11
N TYR A 207 0.82 -5.00 -12.91
CA TYR A 207 1.47 -4.98 -14.22
C TYR A 207 0.63 -5.76 -15.23
N GLN A 208 0.17 -5.10 -16.30
CA GLN A 208 -0.60 -5.73 -17.38
C GLN A 208 -1.76 -6.61 -16.86
N SER A 209 -2.48 -6.13 -15.84
CA SER A 209 -3.43 -6.94 -15.08
C SER A 209 -4.68 -6.15 -14.69
N SER A 210 -5.59 -6.83 -13.99
CA SER A 210 -6.77 -6.24 -13.36
C SER A 210 -6.86 -6.70 -11.91
N GLY A 211 -7.66 -6.03 -11.07
CA GLY A 211 -7.88 -6.47 -9.70
C GLY A 211 -8.28 -5.36 -8.75
N SER A 212 -8.29 -5.71 -7.46
CA SER A 212 -8.51 -4.74 -6.39
C SER A 212 -7.75 -5.10 -5.12
N SER A 213 -7.45 -4.09 -4.31
CA SER A 213 -6.98 -4.27 -2.94
C SER A 213 -7.59 -3.22 -2.01
N THR A 214 -7.73 -3.58 -0.75
CA THR A 214 -8.01 -2.64 0.34
C THR A 214 -7.14 -3.04 1.51
N ILE A 215 -6.19 -2.18 1.87
CA ILE A 215 -5.13 -2.46 2.83
C ILE A 215 -5.14 -1.37 3.89
N THR A 216 -5.01 -1.76 5.15
CA THR A 216 -4.85 -0.86 6.30
C THR A 216 -3.47 -1.08 6.90
N VAL A 217 -2.68 -0.01 7.00
CA VAL A 217 -1.33 0.03 7.56
C VAL A 217 -1.37 0.62 8.98
N SER A 218 -0.55 0.08 9.89
CA SER A 218 -0.39 0.62 11.25
C SER A 218 1.00 0.37 11.82
#